data_AF-F0RY84-F1
#
_entry.id   AF-F0RY84-F1
#
_cell.length_a   1.000
_cell.length_b   1.000
_cell.length_c   1.000
_cell.angle_alpha   90.00
_cell.angle_beta   90.00
_cell.angle_gamma   90.00
#
_symmetry.space_group_name_H-M   'P 1'
#
loop_
_entity.id
_entity.type
_entity.pdbx_description
1 polymer ?
#
loop_
_entity_poly.entity_id
_entity_poly.type
_entity_poly.pdbx_seq_one_letter_code
_entity_poly.pdbx_strand_id
1 'polypeptide(L)'
;MTNGTLPLVFTLYGTFAFSLIAALFLLLAPYIPGKKLTQGLKFGTAFTLIWIVYLLEPLPHADAIDRITYPIADGFALLVLGLLAGALLGRDVKKTNTTTMSKSLSISGGVLAVFFVIGRLIQYYFFQIYSSFTEKPGQTIAWSVLTGLVIACVLTWFMVTLPNRGRVNNAIKVGLILFGTNLVLFNFFIPLVFDADMPDLILRTAVDLIAVALGCLAYKGGKQAIISGKQKETVG
;
A
#
# COMPACT_ATOMS: atom_id res chain seq x y z
N MET A 1 -24.94 12.34 -14.66
CA MET A 1 -24.73 11.16 -15.53
C MET A 1 -26.09 10.53 -15.85
N THR A 2 -26.31 10.10 -17.09
CA THR A 2 -27.58 9.52 -17.57
C THR A 2 -27.81 8.13 -16.94
N ASN A 3 -29.03 7.86 -16.46
CA ASN A 3 -29.45 6.80 -15.53
C ASN A 3 -29.30 5.33 -16.01
N GLY A 4 -28.14 4.92 -16.52
CA GLY A 4 -27.88 3.53 -16.91
C GLY A 4 -26.43 3.20 -17.27
N THR A 5 -25.57 4.21 -17.50
CA THR A 5 -24.14 3.98 -17.78
C THR A 5 -23.32 3.66 -16.53
N LEU A 6 -23.83 4.05 -15.35
CA LEU A 6 -23.11 3.92 -14.08
C LEU A 6 -22.71 2.46 -13.76
N PRO A 7 -23.62 1.46 -13.77
CA PRO A 7 -23.24 0.07 -13.48
C PRO A 7 -22.23 -0.51 -14.46
N LEU A 8 -22.31 -0.08 -15.73
CA LEU A 8 -21.39 -0.50 -16.79
C LEU A 8 -19.98 0.03 -16.54
N VAL A 9 -19.85 1.32 -16.19
CA VAL A 9 -18.54 1.91 -15.88
C VAL A 9 -17.94 1.28 -14.61
N PHE A 10 -18.75 1.03 -13.57
CA PHE A 10 -18.30 0.30 -12.38
C PHE A 10 -17.80 -1.11 -12.70
N THR A 11 -18.51 -1.83 -13.57
CA THR A 11 -18.10 -3.20 -13.96
C THR A 11 -16.81 -3.19 -14.76
N LEU A 12 -16.66 -2.27 -15.71
CA LEU A 12 -15.44 -2.13 -16.50
C LEU A 12 -14.25 -1.73 -15.62
N TYR A 13 -14.43 -0.72 -14.77
CA TYR A 13 -13.40 -0.25 -13.85
C TYR A 13 -13.01 -1.34 -12.85
N GLY A 14 -13.99 -1.99 -12.25
CA GLY A 14 -13.78 -3.11 -11.33
C GLY A 14 -12.99 -4.22 -12.00
N THR A 15 -13.41 -4.67 -13.19
CA THR A 15 -12.70 -5.72 -13.94
C THR A 15 -11.25 -5.33 -14.22
N PHE A 16 -11.01 -4.08 -14.64
CA PHE A 16 -9.67 -3.55 -14.85
C PHE A 16 -8.84 -3.52 -13.55
N ALA A 17 -9.39 -2.97 -12.47
CA ALA A 17 -8.73 -2.85 -11.18
C ALA A 17 -8.37 -4.23 -10.59
N PHE A 18 -9.33 -5.16 -10.54
CA PHE A 18 -9.11 -6.52 -10.03
C PHE A 18 -8.09 -7.29 -10.89
N SER A 19 -8.11 -7.12 -12.21
CA SER A 19 -7.11 -7.72 -13.12
C SER A 19 -5.72 -7.17 -12.86
N LEU A 20 -5.59 -5.86 -12.67
CA LEU A 20 -4.31 -5.22 -12.40
C LEU A 20 -3.74 -5.64 -11.04
N ILE A 21 -4.58 -5.73 -10.01
CA ILE A 21 -4.17 -6.21 -8.68
C ILE A 21 -3.74 -7.69 -8.74
N ALA A 22 -4.44 -8.52 -9.52
CA ALA A 22 -4.03 -9.91 -9.76
C ALA A 22 -2.69 -9.99 -10.52
N ALA A 23 -2.45 -9.11 -11.49
CA ALA A 23 -1.16 -9.02 -12.19
C ALA A 23 -0.02 -8.59 -11.24
N LEU A 24 -0.27 -7.65 -10.32
CA LEU A 24 0.68 -7.30 -9.26
C LEU A 24 0.97 -8.48 -8.34
N PHE A 25 -0.05 -9.26 -7.99
CA PHE A 25 0.15 -10.49 -7.22
C PHE A 25 1.10 -11.43 -7.96
N LEU A 26 0.92 -11.67 -9.25
CA LEU A 26 1.82 -12.51 -10.04
C LEU A 26 3.27 -11.98 -10.07
N LEU A 27 3.45 -10.66 -10.12
CA LEU A 27 4.76 -10.02 -10.10
C LEU A 27 5.46 -10.20 -8.74
N LEU A 28 4.70 -10.22 -7.65
CA LEU A 28 5.23 -10.27 -6.28
C LEU A 28 5.24 -11.66 -5.65
N ALA A 29 4.41 -12.58 -6.15
CA ALA A 29 4.25 -13.95 -5.63
C ALA A 29 5.57 -14.71 -5.48
N PRO A 30 6.58 -14.60 -6.40
CA PRO A 30 7.87 -15.28 -6.22
C PRO A 30 8.66 -14.84 -4.98
N TYR A 31 8.32 -13.70 -4.39
CA TYR A 31 9.06 -13.11 -3.27
C TYR A 31 8.31 -13.19 -1.95
N ILE A 32 7.00 -13.51 -1.96
CA ILE A 32 6.21 -13.63 -0.75
C ILE A 32 6.41 -15.04 -0.17
N PRO A 33 6.95 -15.19 1.05
CA PRO A 33 7.20 -16.51 1.62
C PRO A 33 5.92 -17.20 2.06
N GLY A 34 5.79 -18.50 1.81
CA GLY A 34 4.68 -19.33 2.29
C GLY A 34 4.07 -20.22 1.21
N LYS A 35 3.00 -20.94 1.60
CA LYS A 35 2.17 -21.71 0.69
C LYS A 35 1.29 -20.79 -0.16
N LYS A 36 0.83 -21.29 -1.30
CA LYS A 36 -0.10 -20.61 -2.23
C LYS A 36 -1.16 -19.73 -1.55
N LEU A 37 -2.00 -20.32 -0.69
CA LEU A 37 -3.09 -19.59 0.00
C LEU A 37 -2.57 -18.53 0.98
N THR A 38 -1.49 -18.84 1.70
CA THR A 38 -0.87 -17.92 2.66
C THR A 38 -0.21 -16.72 1.97
N GLN A 39 0.34 -16.91 0.76
CA GLN A 39 0.86 -15.80 -0.06
C GLN A 39 -0.26 -14.86 -0.46
N GLY A 40 -1.36 -15.43 -0.98
CA GLY A 40 -2.55 -14.70 -1.34
C GLY A 40 -3.12 -13.89 -0.18
N LEU A 41 -3.24 -14.51 0.99
CA LEU A 41 -3.71 -13.84 2.19
C LEU A 41 -2.80 -12.69 2.61
N LYS A 42 -1.47 -12.89 2.65
CA LYS A 42 -0.51 -11.83 3.01
C LYS A 42 -0.58 -10.65 2.03
N PHE A 43 -0.64 -10.93 0.74
CA PHE A 43 -0.76 -9.90 -0.29
C PHE A 43 -2.10 -9.15 -0.18
N GLY A 44 -3.21 -9.90 -0.11
CA GLY A 44 -4.56 -9.35 0.03
C GLY A 44 -4.68 -8.47 1.27
N THR A 45 -4.28 -8.96 2.43
CA THR A 45 -4.33 -8.19 3.69
C THR A 45 -3.49 -6.91 3.59
N ALA A 46 -2.30 -6.96 3.00
CA ALA A 46 -1.47 -5.77 2.84
C ALA A 46 -2.13 -4.71 1.92
N PHE A 47 -2.75 -5.15 0.82
CA PHE A 47 -3.46 -4.26 -0.10
C PHE A 47 -4.72 -3.67 0.54
N THR A 48 -5.52 -4.52 1.20
CA THR A 48 -6.72 -4.15 1.95
C THR A 48 -6.41 -3.15 3.06
N LEU A 49 -5.33 -3.35 3.82
CA LEU A 49 -4.96 -2.43 4.91
C LEU A 49 -4.69 -1.02 4.37
N ILE A 50 -3.91 -0.89 3.30
CA ILE A 50 -3.65 0.40 2.66
C ILE A 50 -4.96 0.99 2.11
N TRP A 51 -5.78 0.19 1.42
CA TRP A 51 -7.05 0.65 0.83
C TRP A 51 -8.02 1.21 1.88
N ILE A 52 -8.21 0.48 2.99
CA ILE A 52 -9.10 0.88 4.08
C ILE A 52 -8.63 2.18 4.73
N VAL A 53 -7.35 2.30 5.09
CA VAL A 53 -6.88 3.54 5.73
C VAL A 53 -7.00 4.73 4.80
N TYR A 54 -6.88 4.54 3.47
CA TYR A 54 -7.14 5.60 2.49
C TYR A 54 -8.60 6.04 2.46
N LEU A 55 -9.55 5.09 2.44
CA LEU A 55 -10.98 5.38 2.47
C LEU A 55 -11.45 6.05 3.77
N LEU A 56 -10.75 5.81 4.88
CA LEU A 56 -11.10 6.39 6.17
C LEU A 56 -10.72 7.88 6.30
N GLU A 57 -10.18 8.50 5.26
CA GLU A 57 -9.88 9.93 5.27
C GLU A 57 -11.13 10.75 5.61
N PRO A 58 -11.04 11.70 6.55
CA PRO A 58 -12.15 12.60 6.84
C PRO A 58 -12.33 13.58 5.67
N LEU A 59 -13.31 13.29 4.81
CA LEU A 59 -13.75 14.15 3.72
C LEU A 59 -15.06 14.88 4.09
N PRO A 60 -15.27 16.12 3.60
CA PRO A 60 -16.44 16.93 3.97
C PRO A 60 -17.78 16.36 3.50
N HIS A 61 -17.80 15.52 2.46
CA HIS A 61 -19.03 14.98 1.84
C HIS A 61 -19.28 13.50 2.18
N ALA A 62 -18.41 12.87 2.98
CA ALA A 62 -18.56 11.47 3.31
C ALA A 62 -19.58 11.29 4.45
N ASP A 63 -20.76 10.75 4.12
CA ASP A 63 -21.73 10.32 5.11
C ASP A 63 -21.10 9.31 6.08
N ALA A 64 -21.46 9.41 7.36
CA ALA A 64 -20.81 8.63 8.43
C ALA A 64 -20.93 7.11 8.23
N ILE A 65 -22.02 6.65 7.60
CA ILE A 65 -22.28 5.24 7.30
C ILE A 65 -21.45 4.77 6.10
N ASP A 66 -21.37 5.59 5.06
CA ASP A 66 -20.62 5.31 3.83
C ASP A 66 -19.12 5.22 4.09
N ARG A 67 -18.62 6.07 5.01
CA ARG A 67 -17.22 6.07 5.47
C ARG A 67 -16.77 4.74 6.09
N ILE A 68 -17.70 3.90 6.55
CA ILE A 68 -17.40 2.59 7.13
C ILE A 68 -17.78 1.48 6.14
N THR A 69 -18.92 1.62 5.48
CA THR A 69 -19.50 0.56 4.65
C THR A 69 -18.65 0.29 3.41
N TYR A 70 -18.20 1.34 2.70
CA TYR A 70 -17.34 1.19 1.53
C TYR A 70 -16.00 0.50 1.86
N PRO A 71 -15.21 0.95 2.86
CA PRO A 71 -13.95 0.28 3.18
C PRO A 71 -14.11 -1.17 3.62
N ILE A 72 -15.21 -1.53 4.30
CA ILE A 72 -15.48 -2.92 4.66
C ILE A 72 -15.80 -3.76 3.41
N ALA A 73 -16.68 -3.27 2.54
CA ALA A 73 -17.07 -3.96 1.32
C ALA A 73 -15.89 -4.16 0.36
N ASP A 74 -15.16 -3.08 0.06
CA ASP A 74 -13.96 -3.10 -0.78
C ASP A 74 -12.87 -3.97 -0.15
N GLY A 75 -12.66 -3.80 1.15
CA GLY A 75 -11.67 -4.57 1.90
C GLY A 75 -11.94 -6.07 1.85
N PHE A 76 -13.21 -6.47 1.99
CA PHE A 76 -13.63 -7.87 1.84
C PHE A 76 -13.39 -8.38 0.42
N ALA A 77 -13.77 -7.61 -0.60
CA ALA A 77 -13.53 -7.99 -2.00
C ALA A 77 -12.05 -8.18 -2.30
N LEU A 78 -11.18 -7.30 -1.79
CA LEU A 78 -9.72 -7.41 -1.94
C LEU A 78 -9.12 -8.60 -1.18
N LEU A 79 -9.67 -8.96 -0.01
CA LEU A 79 -9.26 -10.17 0.70
C LEU A 79 -9.65 -11.43 -0.07
N VAL A 80 -10.87 -11.48 -0.60
CA VAL A 80 -11.33 -12.60 -1.45
C VAL A 80 -10.47 -12.70 -2.70
N LEU A 81 -10.19 -11.58 -3.37
CA LEU A 81 -9.26 -11.54 -4.50
C LEU A 81 -7.88 -12.07 -4.12
N GLY A 82 -7.31 -11.63 -3.00
CA GLY A 82 -6.03 -12.09 -2.51
C GLY A 82 -6.01 -13.61 -2.28
N LEU A 83 -7.05 -14.15 -1.65
CA LEU A 83 -7.22 -15.58 -1.43
C LEU A 83 -7.31 -16.36 -2.76
N LEU A 84 -8.14 -15.90 -3.70
CA LEU A 84 -8.31 -16.52 -5.01
C LEU A 84 -7.03 -16.46 -5.84
N ALA A 85 -6.37 -15.31 -5.87
CA ALA A 85 -5.08 -15.14 -6.54
C ALA A 85 -4.03 -16.07 -5.93
N GLY A 86 -3.97 -16.18 -4.60
CA GLY A 86 -3.14 -17.16 -3.91
C GLY A 86 -3.44 -18.59 -4.31
N ALA A 87 -4.71 -19.00 -4.26
CA ALA A 87 -5.14 -20.36 -4.53
C ALA A 87 -4.88 -20.78 -6.00
N LEU A 88 -5.21 -19.90 -6.95
CA LEU A 88 -5.16 -20.20 -8.39
C LEU A 88 -3.80 -19.91 -9.01
N LEU A 89 -3.14 -18.84 -8.58
CA LEU A 89 -1.93 -18.29 -9.22
C LEU A 89 -0.68 -18.39 -8.33
N GLY A 90 -0.84 -18.70 -7.04
CA GLY A 90 0.24 -18.78 -6.08
C GLY A 90 1.22 -19.91 -6.37
N ARG A 91 2.43 -19.78 -5.80
CA ARG A 91 3.53 -20.72 -5.99
C ARG A 91 4.17 -20.99 -4.64
N ASP A 92 4.48 -22.25 -4.33
CA ASP A 92 5.10 -22.54 -3.03
C ASP A 92 6.53 -21.98 -2.97
N VAL A 93 6.72 -20.96 -2.14
CA VAL A 93 8.01 -20.33 -1.90
C VAL A 93 8.50 -20.77 -0.53
N LYS A 94 9.57 -21.58 -0.52
CA LYS A 94 10.22 -22.00 0.72
C LYS A 94 10.67 -20.77 1.49
N LYS A 95 10.42 -20.80 2.80
CA LYS A 95 10.89 -19.79 3.73
C LYS A 95 12.42 -19.86 3.79
N THR A 96 13.11 -19.08 2.97
CA THR A 96 14.53 -18.79 3.22
C THR A 96 14.58 -18.07 4.56
N ASN A 97 15.46 -18.46 5.48
CA ASN A 97 15.57 -17.92 6.85
C ASN A 97 15.13 -16.45 6.90
N THR A 98 13.87 -16.23 7.33
CA THR A 98 13.30 -14.90 7.39
C THR A 98 14.00 -14.20 8.52
N THR A 99 14.86 -13.28 8.12
CA THR A 99 15.51 -12.30 8.95
C THR A 99 14.47 -11.62 9.83
N THR A 100 14.57 -11.83 11.15
CA THR A 100 13.69 -11.23 12.16
C THR A 100 13.75 -9.70 11.99
N MET A 101 12.61 -9.01 12.09
CA MET A 101 12.59 -7.53 12.04
C MET A 101 13.48 -6.98 13.15
N SER A 102 14.67 -6.52 12.80
CA SER A 102 15.61 -5.89 13.73
C SER A 102 15.08 -4.53 14.19
N LYS A 103 15.50 -4.06 15.37
CA LYS A 103 15.18 -2.72 15.91
C LYS A 103 15.55 -1.59 14.92
N SER A 104 16.60 -1.78 14.11
CA SER A 104 17.02 -0.87 13.02
C SER A 104 15.99 -0.75 11.88
N LEU A 105 15.14 -1.76 11.71
CA LEU A 105 14.10 -1.82 10.68
C LEU A 105 12.89 -0.95 11.05
N SER A 106 12.55 -0.90 12.35
CA SER A 106 11.48 -0.06 12.89
C SER A 106 11.81 1.43 12.76
N ILE A 107 13.07 1.81 13.01
CA ILE A 107 13.56 3.19 12.81
C ILE A 107 13.47 3.61 11.34
N SER A 108 13.82 2.70 10.42
CA SER A 108 13.79 2.99 8.99
C SER A 108 12.36 3.06 8.41
N GLY A 109 11.41 2.32 8.98
CA GLY A 109 9.98 2.46 8.66
C GLY A 109 9.42 3.82 9.10
N GLY A 110 9.86 4.32 10.26
CA GLY A 110 9.49 5.65 10.74
C GLY A 110 9.82 6.76 9.74
N VAL A 111 10.97 6.67 9.06
CA VAL A 111 11.35 7.63 8.00
C VAL A 111 10.30 7.65 6.87
N LEU A 112 9.84 6.48 6.41
CA LEU A 112 8.83 6.40 5.35
C LEU A 112 7.52 7.07 5.79
N ALA A 113 7.06 6.79 7.02
CA ALA A 113 5.86 7.43 7.58
C ALA A 113 6.00 8.95 7.64
N VAL A 114 7.18 9.46 8.07
CA VAL A 114 7.46 10.90 8.13
C VAL A 114 7.40 11.53 6.74
N PHE A 115 8.01 10.92 5.71
CA PHE A 115 7.93 11.45 4.34
C PHE A 115 6.48 11.54 3.84
N PHE A 116 5.66 10.51 4.11
CA PHE A 116 4.24 10.53 3.75
C PHE A 116 3.48 11.65 4.46
N VAL A 117 3.66 11.78 5.79
CA VAL A 117 3.01 12.83 6.58
C VAL A 117 3.43 14.22 6.08
N ILE A 118 4.71 14.45 5.81
CA ILE A 118 5.19 15.73 5.24
C ILE A 118 4.52 15.99 3.89
N GLY A 119 4.44 14.99 3.00
CA GLY A 119 3.73 15.12 1.72
C GLY A 119 2.28 15.56 1.91
N ARG A 120 1.58 14.97 2.87
CA ARG A 120 0.19 15.33 3.21
C ARG A 120 0.05 16.72 3.80
N LEU A 121 0.94 17.11 4.72
CA LEU A 121 0.94 18.47 5.26
C LEU A 121 1.20 19.50 4.15
N ILE A 122 2.09 19.20 3.20
CA ILE A 122 2.31 20.09 2.04
C ILE A 122 1.02 20.25 1.23
N GLN A 123 0.30 19.16 0.95
CA GLN A 123 -0.99 19.21 0.26
C GLN A 123 -2.01 20.07 1.01
N TYR A 124 -2.14 19.89 2.33
CA TYR A 124 -3.11 20.65 3.14
C TYR A 124 -2.76 22.13 3.25
N TYR A 125 -1.50 22.48 3.52
CA TYR A 125 -1.11 23.86 3.77
C TYR A 125 -0.88 24.68 2.49
N PHE A 126 -0.20 24.11 1.50
CA PHE A 126 0.20 24.86 0.30
C PHE A 126 -0.80 24.73 -0.84
N PHE A 127 -1.33 23.53 -1.07
CA PHE A 127 -2.22 23.27 -2.19
C PHE A 127 -3.70 23.37 -1.83
N GLN A 128 -4.02 23.50 -0.54
CA GLN A 128 -5.39 23.62 -0.01
C GLN A 128 -6.31 22.56 -0.61
N ILE A 129 -5.80 21.32 -0.69
CA ILE A 129 -6.52 20.22 -1.31
C ILE A 129 -7.85 19.96 -0.60
N TYR A 130 -8.80 19.42 -1.36
CA TYR A 130 -10.14 19.13 -0.89
C TYR A 130 -10.09 18.12 0.28
N SER A 131 -10.32 18.62 1.51
CA SER A 131 -10.28 17.83 2.74
C SER A 131 -11.01 18.55 3.88
N SER A 132 -11.36 17.83 4.96
CA SER A 132 -11.90 18.47 6.17
C SER A 132 -10.83 19.15 7.03
N PHE A 133 -9.66 19.53 6.48
CA PHE A 133 -8.57 20.11 7.26
C PHE A 133 -8.95 21.46 7.89
N THR A 134 -9.72 22.27 7.18
CA THR A 134 -10.19 23.59 7.64
C THR A 134 -11.18 23.48 8.81
N GLU A 135 -11.97 22.41 8.86
CA GLU A 135 -13.00 22.18 9.90
C GLU A 135 -12.50 21.29 11.04
N LYS A 136 -11.68 20.28 10.73
CA LYS A 136 -11.22 19.22 11.64
C LYS A 136 -9.73 18.91 11.44
N PRO A 137 -8.82 19.87 11.71
CA PRO A 137 -7.37 19.71 11.48
C PRO A 137 -6.77 18.59 12.34
N GLY A 138 -7.24 18.42 13.58
CA GLY A 138 -6.74 17.36 14.45
C GLY A 138 -7.04 15.95 13.91
N GLN A 139 -8.23 15.73 13.35
CA GLN A 139 -8.63 14.41 12.82
C GLN A 139 -7.89 14.08 11.52
N THR A 140 -7.70 15.05 10.64
CA THR A 140 -6.94 14.89 9.38
C THR A 140 -5.46 14.64 9.63
N ILE A 141 -4.84 15.33 10.59
CA ILE A 141 -3.44 15.07 10.98
C ILE A 141 -3.31 13.68 11.60
N ALA A 142 -4.17 13.33 12.57
CA ALA A 142 -4.16 12.01 13.20
C ALA A 142 -4.32 10.88 12.17
N TRP A 143 -5.23 11.08 11.21
CA TRP A 143 -5.41 10.18 10.07
C TRP A 143 -4.14 10.08 9.22
N SER A 144 -3.51 11.20 8.86
CA SER A 144 -2.29 11.19 8.03
C SER A 144 -1.14 10.42 8.69
N VAL A 145 -1.00 10.55 10.02
CA VAL A 145 -0.01 9.81 10.81
C VAL A 145 -0.33 8.32 10.82
N LEU A 146 -1.59 7.95 11.10
CA LEU A 146 -2.03 6.55 11.09
C LEU A 146 -1.80 5.90 9.73
N THR A 147 -2.22 6.55 8.66
CA THR A 147 -2.05 6.10 7.28
C THR A 147 -0.57 5.95 6.93
N GLY A 148 0.26 6.94 7.28
CA GLY A 148 1.71 6.88 7.09
C GLY A 148 2.36 5.71 7.82
N LEU A 149 1.93 5.42 9.05
CA LEU A 149 2.42 4.27 9.82
C LEU A 149 1.99 2.93 9.18
N VAL A 150 0.75 2.81 8.73
CA VAL A 150 0.26 1.59 8.06
C VAL A 150 1.00 1.35 6.75
N ILE A 151 1.17 2.39 5.92
CA ILE A 151 1.97 2.32 4.69
C ILE A 151 3.40 1.89 5.03
N ALA A 152 4.04 2.53 6.02
CA ALA A 152 5.40 2.18 6.43
C ALA A 152 5.51 0.71 6.87
N CYS A 153 4.59 0.22 7.70
CA CYS A 153 4.57 -1.17 8.12
C CYS A 153 4.44 -2.14 6.93
N VAL A 154 3.50 -1.89 6.02
CA VAL A 154 3.27 -2.75 4.85
C VAL A 154 4.47 -2.72 3.89
N LEU A 155 4.96 -1.53 3.54
CA LEU A 155 6.04 -1.39 2.56
C LEU A 155 7.37 -1.91 3.11
N THR A 156 7.67 -1.69 4.39
CA THR A 156 8.88 -2.27 5.00
C THR A 156 8.85 -3.79 5.02
N TRP A 157 7.68 -4.40 5.26
CA TRP A 157 7.51 -5.85 5.16
C TRP A 157 7.78 -6.37 3.75
N PHE A 158 7.29 -5.70 2.71
CA PHE A 158 7.61 -6.04 1.31
C PHE A 158 9.09 -5.83 0.97
N MET A 159 9.73 -4.77 1.49
CA MET A 159 11.15 -4.52 1.23
C MET A 159 12.08 -5.56 1.83
N VAL A 160 11.70 -6.17 2.97
CA VAL A 160 12.49 -7.25 3.60
C VAL A 160 12.31 -8.58 2.86
N THR A 161 11.14 -8.81 2.26
CA THR A 161 10.85 -10.06 1.55
C THR A 161 11.41 -10.06 0.12
N LEU A 162 11.59 -8.89 -0.49
CA LEU A 162 12.18 -8.77 -1.81
C LEU A 162 13.72 -8.99 -1.80
N PRO A 163 14.28 -9.68 -2.81
CA PRO A 163 15.72 -9.81 -2.96
C PRO A 163 16.38 -8.44 -3.05
N ASN A 164 17.46 -8.25 -2.29
CA ASN A 164 18.20 -6.99 -2.29
C ASN A 164 18.98 -6.81 -3.60
N ARG A 165 18.29 -6.32 -4.64
CA ARG A 165 18.87 -5.93 -5.95
C ARG A 165 19.24 -4.44 -6.02
N GLY A 166 19.31 -3.77 -4.85
CA GLY A 166 19.59 -2.35 -4.73
C GLY A 166 18.39 -1.52 -4.28
N ARG A 167 18.70 -0.39 -3.63
CA ARG A 167 17.73 0.53 -3.02
C ARG A 167 16.71 1.08 -4.01
N VAL A 168 17.18 1.47 -5.19
CA VAL A 168 16.33 2.04 -6.26
C VAL A 168 15.34 1.00 -6.78
N ASN A 169 15.78 -0.23 -7.04
CA ASN A 169 14.91 -1.29 -7.53
C ASN A 169 13.81 -1.64 -6.50
N ASN A 170 14.14 -1.66 -5.21
CA ASN A 170 13.16 -1.90 -4.15
C ASN A 170 12.16 -0.73 -4.03
N ALA A 171 12.63 0.52 -4.16
CA ALA A 171 11.75 1.68 -4.17
C ALA A 171 10.80 1.69 -5.38
N ILE A 172 11.27 1.29 -6.56
CA ILE A 172 10.42 1.14 -7.75
C ILE A 172 9.36 0.05 -7.52
N LYS A 173 9.76 -1.15 -7.09
CA LYS A 173 8.81 -2.28 -6.94
C LYS A 173 7.78 -2.05 -5.82
N VAL A 174 8.22 -1.52 -4.68
CA VAL A 174 7.36 -1.37 -3.49
C VAL A 174 6.67 -0.01 -3.47
N GLY A 175 7.42 1.07 -3.69
CA GLY A 175 6.89 2.43 -3.63
C GLY A 175 6.10 2.81 -4.88
N LEU A 176 6.64 2.59 -6.08
CA LEU A 176 5.96 2.99 -7.31
C LEU A 176 4.95 1.94 -7.80
N ILE A 177 5.36 0.69 -7.90
CA ILE A 177 4.51 -0.35 -8.49
C ILE A 177 3.43 -0.80 -7.50
N LEU A 178 3.80 -1.28 -6.31
CA LEU A 178 2.82 -1.79 -5.35
C LEU A 178 1.95 -0.66 -4.79
N PHE A 179 2.56 0.32 -4.14
CA PHE A 179 1.81 1.42 -3.53
C PHE A 179 1.20 2.35 -4.59
N GLY A 180 1.94 2.71 -5.64
CA GLY A 180 1.41 3.60 -6.67
C GLY A 180 0.25 3.03 -7.46
N THR A 181 0.26 1.72 -7.79
CA THR A 181 -0.91 1.12 -8.43
C THR A 181 -2.12 1.12 -7.51
N ASN A 182 -1.92 0.81 -6.22
CA ASN A 182 -2.99 0.89 -5.22
C ASN A 182 -3.57 2.30 -5.14
N LEU A 183 -2.69 3.31 -5.05
CA LEU A 183 -3.05 4.71 -4.94
C LEU A 183 -3.78 5.23 -6.19
N VAL A 184 -3.32 4.88 -7.39
CA VAL A 184 -3.97 5.27 -8.65
C VAL A 184 -5.34 4.62 -8.76
N LEU A 185 -5.44 3.31 -8.49
CA LEU A 185 -6.73 2.61 -8.53
C LEU A 185 -7.71 3.16 -7.49
N PHE A 186 -7.22 3.57 -6.33
CA PHE A 186 -8.03 4.20 -5.31
C PHE A 186 -8.49 5.60 -5.71
N ASN A 187 -7.55 6.50 -6.04
CA ASN A 187 -7.88 7.89 -6.33
C ASN A 187 -8.77 8.00 -7.57
N PHE A 188 -8.52 7.25 -8.65
CA PHE A 188 -9.37 7.32 -9.84
C PHE A 188 -10.71 6.58 -9.71
N PHE A 189 -10.91 5.84 -8.62
CA PHE A 189 -12.23 5.30 -8.28
C PHE A 189 -13.15 6.35 -7.64
N ILE A 190 -12.59 7.30 -6.89
CA ILE A 190 -13.37 8.33 -6.17
C ILE A 190 -14.24 9.18 -7.11
N PRO A 191 -13.75 9.72 -8.24
CA PRO A 191 -14.58 10.49 -9.17
C PRO A 191 -15.67 9.68 -9.90
N LEU A 192 -15.58 8.35 -9.86
CA LEU A 192 -16.61 7.48 -10.43
C LEU A 192 -17.81 7.35 -9.48
N VAL A 193 -17.54 7.41 -8.17
CA VAL A 193 -18.55 7.31 -7.11
C VAL A 193 -19.07 8.69 -6.71
N PHE A 194 -18.18 9.69 -6.70
CA PHE A 194 -18.43 11.04 -6.18
C PHE A 194 -18.05 12.10 -7.23
N ASP A 195 -18.68 13.27 -7.17
CA ASP A 195 -18.33 14.40 -8.04
C ASP A 195 -17.06 15.10 -7.49
N ALA A 196 -15.89 14.55 -7.81
CA ALA A 196 -14.61 14.97 -7.27
C ALA A 196 -13.71 15.59 -8.34
N ASP A 197 -12.96 16.63 -7.96
CA ASP A 197 -12.14 17.44 -8.87
C ASP A 197 -10.88 16.71 -9.36
N MET A 198 -10.85 16.33 -10.64
CA MET A 198 -9.72 15.62 -11.25
C MET A 198 -8.33 16.24 -11.01
N PRO A 199 -8.12 17.56 -11.08
CA PRO A 199 -6.81 18.15 -10.81
C PRO A 199 -6.33 17.92 -9.37
N ASP A 200 -7.24 17.98 -8.39
CA ASP A 200 -6.95 17.76 -6.98
C ASP A 200 -6.49 16.30 -6.76
N LEU A 201 -7.21 15.35 -7.37
CA LEU A 201 -6.86 13.93 -7.31
C LEU A 201 -5.53 13.61 -7.98
N ILE A 202 -5.23 14.21 -9.12
CA ILE A 202 -3.94 14.03 -9.80
C ILE A 202 -2.81 14.56 -8.93
N LEU A 203 -2.98 15.76 -8.37
CA LEU A 203 -1.98 16.38 -7.49
C LEU A 203 -1.75 15.54 -6.24
N ARG A 204 -2.82 15.11 -5.57
CA ARG A 204 -2.76 14.22 -4.41
C ARG A 204 -2.02 12.93 -4.74
N THR A 205 -2.39 12.28 -5.85
CA THR A 205 -1.74 11.05 -6.32
C THR A 205 -0.24 11.27 -6.54
N ALA A 206 0.13 12.35 -7.23
CA ALA A 206 1.51 12.65 -7.56
C ALA A 206 2.36 12.92 -6.29
N VAL A 207 1.86 13.76 -5.38
CA VAL A 207 2.62 14.11 -4.17
C VAL A 207 2.75 12.91 -3.24
N ASP A 208 1.69 12.12 -3.03
CA ASP A 208 1.76 10.91 -2.21
C ASP A 208 2.72 9.88 -2.80
N LEU A 209 2.70 9.69 -4.12
CA LEU A 209 3.59 8.78 -4.82
C LEU A 209 5.05 9.22 -4.69
N ILE A 210 5.34 10.50 -4.86
CA ILE A 210 6.68 11.07 -4.70
C ILE A 210 7.14 10.93 -3.25
N ALA A 211 6.29 11.29 -2.29
CA ALA A 211 6.61 11.20 -0.86
C ALA A 211 6.96 9.77 -0.45
N VAL A 212 6.14 8.79 -0.85
CA VAL A 212 6.41 7.38 -0.54
C VAL A 212 7.63 6.88 -1.29
N ALA A 213 7.83 7.24 -2.57
CA ALA A 213 9.02 6.86 -3.32
C ALA A 213 10.30 7.40 -2.67
N LEU A 214 10.31 8.66 -2.22
CA LEU A 214 11.40 9.27 -1.47
C LEU A 214 11.61 8.57 -0.12
N GLY A 215 10.54 8.24 0.61
CA GLY A 215 10.62 7.44 1.83
C GLY A 215 11.24 6.06 1.60
N CYS A 216 10.87 5.39 0.51
CA CYS A 216 11.46 4.12 0.09
C CYS A 216 12.94 4.26 -0.32
N LEU A 217 13.28 5.37 -0.98
CA LEU A 217 14.65 5.72 -1.31
C LEU A 217 15.44 6.24 -0.11
N ALA A 218 14.81 6.65 0.99
CA ALA A 218 15.45 7.08 2.23
C ALA A 218 15.61 5.91 3.20
N TYR A 219 14.82 4.86 3.04
CA TYR A 219 14.93 3.61 3.77
C TYR A 219 16.34 3.00 3.61
N LYS A 220 17.01 2.76 4.74
CA LYS A 220 18.27 2.00 4.80
C LYS A 220 17.93 0.61 5.34
N GLY A 221 17.81 -0.36 4.45
CA GLY A 221 17.63 -1.76 4.87
C GLY A 221 18.80 -2.16 5.76
N GLY A 222 18.51 -2.61 6.98
CA GLY A 222 19.54 -3.07 7.90
C GLY A 222 20.28 -4.25 7.26
N LYS A 223 21.59 -4.12 7.01
CA LYS A 223 22.46 -5.27 6.68
C LYS A 223 22.30 -6.28 7.81
N GLN A 224 21.77 -7.46 7.52
CA GLN A 224 21.88 -8.58 8.46
C GLN A 224 23.20 -9.28 8.20
N ALA A 225 24.07 -9.24 9.22
CA ALA A 225 25.23 -10.10 9.31
C ALA A 225 24.76 -11.55 9.29
N ILE A 226 25.21 -12.31 8.30
CA ILE A 226 25.11 -13.77 8.32
C ILE A 226 25.91 -14.23 9.53
N ILE A 227 25.26 -14.84 10.52
CA ILE A 227 25.98 -15.63 11.53
C ILE A 227 26.58 -16.81 10.78
N SER A 228 27.82 -16.65 10.32
CA SER A 228 28.66 -17.74 9.84
C SER A 228 29.12 -18.55 11.05
N GLY A 229 28.21 -19.36 11.58
CA GLY A 229 28.46 -20.29 12.68
C GLY A 229 28.18 -21.72 12.24
N LYS A 230 28.83 -22.18 11.16
CA LYS A 230 28.85 -23.60 10.79
C LYS A 230 30.02 -23.93 9.85
N GLN A 231 31.25 -23.71 10.31
CA GLN A 231 32.44 -24.31 9.70
C GLN A 231 33.66 -24.25 10.65
N LYS A 232 33.52 -24.76 11.87
CA LYS A 232 34.63 -25.18 12.73
C LYS A 232 34.09 -26.25 13.66
N GLU A 233 34.15 -27.51 13.23
CA GLU A 233 34.16 -28.75 14.02
C GLU A 233 33.87 -29.92 13.09
N THR A 234 34.82 -30.15 12.19
CA THR A 234 35.05 -31.43 11.50
C THR A 234 36.37 -31.20 10.78
N VAL A 235 37.42 -31.85 11.30
CA VAL A 235 38.87 -31.71 11.02
C VAL A 235 39.58 -31.09 12.22
N GLY A 236 40.14 -31.98 13.02
CA GLY A 236 40.81 -31.79 14.29
C GLY A 236 40.66 -33.07 15.09
#